data_AF-A0A1J5N0H5-F1
#
_entry.id   AF-A0A1J5N0H5-F1
#
_cell.length_a   1.000
_cell.length_b   1.000
_cell.length_c   1.000
_cell.angle_alpha   90.00
_cell.angle_beta   90.00
_cell.angle_gamma   90.00
#
_symmetry.space_group_name_H-M   'P 1'
#
loop_
_entity.id
_entity.type
_entity.pdbx_description
1 polymer ?
#
loop_
_entity_poly.entity_id
_entity_poly.type
_entity_poly.pdbx_seq_one_letter_code
_entity_poly.pdbx_strand_id
1 'polypeptide(L)'
;MGLDKNTNAVISEPFVELTIQAMKARRSLLLCSLIVCARISGISIEGPITVMQTTLTGITPEKLDWLLLGGILYFFIMLIVHGFESFQKWKLRLTGPTQQEFIESLGDILAIPNDPQYGVAYKIFRRLINDLEEQTAQPVEGAYPPTKLKTLHQTFATYSDKLELLEKKFWRHQLTLVLRFAILDYFGPLLFALATGGYFLVQIIRSSS
;
A
#
# COMPACT_ATOMS: atom_id res chain seq x y z
N MET A 1 4.39 -23.20 -20.35
CA MET A 1 3.13 -22.57 -20.76
C MET A 1 2.96 -21.30 -19.94
N GLY A 2 3.16 -20.13 -20.55
CA GLY A 2 3.14 -18.85 -19.84
C GLY A 2 1.70 -18.41 -19.56
N LEU A 3 1.43 -17.92 -18.34
CA LEU A 3 0.25 -17.10 -18.10
C LEU A 3 0.29 -15.92 -19.08
N ASP A 4 -0.84 -15.64 -19.72
CA ASP A 4 -1.02 -14.55 -20.65
C ASP A 4 -0.61 -13.20 -20.02
N LYS A 5 -0.16 -12.25 -20.85
CA LYS A 5 0.28 -10.93 -20.39
C LYS A 5 -0.77 -10.22 -19.53
N ASN A 6 -2.07 -10.48 -19.77
CA ASN A 6 -3.16 -9.87 -19.04
C ASN A 6 -3.29 -10.40 -17.61
N THR A 7 -3.13 -11.71 -17.37
CA THR A 7 -3.14 -12.24 -16.00
C THR A 7 -1.93 -11.78 -15.20
N ASN A 8 -0.76 -11.63 -15.84
CA ASN A 8 0.41 -11.04 -15.18
C ASN A 8 0.22 -9.56 -14.84
N ALA A 9 -0.41 -8.78 -15.72
CA ALA A 9 -0.71 -7.36 -15.46
C ALA A 9 -1.63 -7.20 -14.24
N VAL A 10 -2.65 -8.05 -14.15
CA VAL A 10 -3.63 -8.05 -13.06
C VAL A 10 -3.00 -8.49 -11.72
N ILE A 11 -2.04 -9.42 -11.73
CA ILE A 11 -1.26 -9.79 -10.54
C ILE A 11 -0.31 -8.66 -10.11
N SER A 12 0.16 -7.84 -11.06
CA SER A 12 1.24 -6.87 -10.85
C SER A 12 0.81 -5.51 -10.31
N GLU A 13 -0.48 -5.19 -10.28
CA GLU A 13 -0.93 -3.94 -9.66
C GLU A 13 -0.71 -4.00 -8.14
N PRO A 14 0.10 -3.09 -7.57
CA PRO A 14 0.40 -3.11 -6.15
C PRO A 14 -0.85 -2.75 -5.33
N PHE A 15 -1.26 -3.65 -4.44
CA PHE A 15 -2.49 -3.48 -3.65
C PHE A 15 -2.34 -2.50 -2.49
N VAL A 16 -1.10 -2.20 -2.09
CA VAL A 16 -0.78 -1.32 -0.95
C VAL A 16 0.12 -0.21 -1.41
N GLU A 17 -0.48 0.91 -1.76
CA GLU A 17 0.24 2.15 -2.00
C GLU A 17 -0.05 3.14 -0.87
N LEU A 18 0.99 3.85 -0.43
CA LEU A 18 0.83 4.99 0.46
C LEU A 18 0.06 6.06 -0.32
N THR A 19 -0.89 6.71 0.36
CA THR A 19 -1.50 7.91 -0.21
C THR A 19 -0.40 8.92 -0.57
N ILE A 20 -0.67 9.77 -1.58
CA ILE A 20 0.28 10.82 -1.98
C ILE A 20 0.67 11.69 -0.78
N GLN A 21 -0.27 11.92 0.15
CA GLN A 21 -0.05 12.65 1.39
C GLN A 21 0.90 11.89 2.33
N ALA A 22 0.70 10.59 2.54
CA ALA A 22 1.59 9.78 3.36
C ALA A 22 3.00 9.67 2.75
N MET A 23 3.12 9.59 1.42
CA MET A 23 4.43 9.65 0.74
C MET A 23 5.15 10.97 0.97
N LYS A 24 4.43 12.10 0.93
CA LYS A 24 4.99 13.42 1.25
C LYS A 24 5.45 13.47 2.70
N ALA A 25 4.62 13.04 3.65
CA ALA A 25 4.96 12.98 5.07
C ALA A 25 6.20 12.11 5.31
N ARG A 26 6.29 10.93 4.68
CA ARG A 26 7.45 10.04 4.75
C ARG A 26 8.74 10.73 4.28
N ARG A 27 8.70 11.37 3.11
CA ARG A 27 9.89 12.05 2.54
C ARG A 27 10.33 13.21 3.43
N SER A 28 9.40 14.01 3.93
CA SER A 28 9.71 15.10 4.86
C SER A 28 10.26 14.59 6.19
N LEU A 29 9.69 13.51 6.74
CA LEU A 29 10.19 12.86 7.97
C LEU A 29 11.63 12.38 7.80
N LEU A 30 11.92 11.67 6.71
CA LEU A 30 13.26 11.18 6.40
C LEU A 30 14.24 12.33 6.17
N LEU A 31 13.81 13.41 5.51
CA LEU A 31 14.64 14.60 5.30
C LEU A 31 14.99 15.28 6.63
N CYS A 32 14.01 15.50 7.50
CA CYS A 32 14.25 16.07 8.84
C CYS A 32 15.18 15.16 9.67
N SER A 33 14.96 13.85 9.62
CA SER A 33 15.80 12.86 10.31
C SER A 33 17.24 12.88 9.78
N LEU A 34 17.42 13.05 8.47
CA LEU A 34 18.73 13.15 7.84
C LEU A 34 19.46 14.46 8.23
N ILE A 35 18.75 15.58 8.29
CA ILE A 35 19.29 16.85 8.78
C ILE A 35 19.75 16.70 10.24
N VAL A 36 18.96 16.03 11.07
CA VAL A 36 19.33 15.72 12.45
C VAL A 36 20.58 14.84 12.51
N CYS A 37 20.69 13.78 11.68
CA CYS A 37 21.90 12.96 11.59
C CYS A 37 23.13 13.77 11.19
N ALA A 38 23.00 14.66 10.20
CA ALA A 38 24.08 15.55 9.79
C ALA A 38 24.53 16.43 10.96
N ARG A 39 23.56 16.93 11.74
CA ARG A 39 23.84 17.79 12.88
C ARG A 39 24.52 17.05 14.04
N ILE A 40 24.08 15.82 14.33
CA ILE A 40 24.71 14.89 15.28
C ILE A 40 26.16 14.58 14.87
N SER A 41 26.43 14.47 13.56
CA SER A 41 27.77 14.18 13.02
C SER A 41 28.76 15.35 13.15
N GLY A 42 28.37 16.44 13.83
CA GLY A 42 29.22 17.60 14.06
C GLY A 42 29.22 18.64 12.93
N ILE A 43 28.36 18.48 11.91
CA ILE A 43 28.18 19.49 10.86
C ILE A 43 27.45 20.67 11.50
N SER A 44 28.17 21.76 11.80
CA SER A 44 27.54 22.97 12.32
C SER A 44 26.93 23.80 11.20
N ILE A 45 25.65 24.11 11.36
CA ILE A 45 24.95 25.07 10.50
C ILE A 45 25.22 26.44 11.10
N GLU A 46 26.47 26.90 10.96
CA GLU A 46 26.88 28.24 11.37
C GLU A 46 26.80 29.15 10.15
N GLY A 47 25.67 29.84 10.02
CA GLY A 47 25.45 30.79 8.93
C GLY A 47 24.04 31.40 8.97
N PRO A 48 23.84 32.57 8.36
CA PRO A 48 22.52 33.17 8.25
C PRO A 48 21.62 32.25 7.42
N ILE A 49 20.58 31.69 8.06
CA ILE A 49 19.59 30.86 7.37
C ILE A 49 18.85 31.77 6.38
N THR A 50 19.09 31.54 5.10
CA THR A 50 18.47 32.33 4.02
C THR A 50 17.36 31.50 3.38
N VAL A 51 16.11 31.91 3.56
CA VAL A 51 14.95 31.30 2.92
C VAL A 51 14.39 32.29 1.93
N MET A 52 14.33 31.93 0.64
CA MET A 52 13.82 32.80 -0.42
C MET A 52 14.42 34.22 -0.39
N GLN A 53 15.75 34.32 -0.30
CA GLN A 53 16.50 35.59 -0.22
C GLN A 53 16.27 36.43 1.04
N THR A 54 15.44 35.99 1.97
CA THR A 54 15.29 36.63 3.28
C THR A 54 16.19 35.95 4.30
N THR A 55 17.04 36.72 4.98
CA THR A 55 17.86 36.24 6.09
C THR A 55 17.01 36.24 7.36
N LEU A 56 16.81 35.06 7.94
CA LEU A 56 16.09 34.91 9.20
C LEU A 56 17.03 35.33 10.34
N THR A 57 16.88 36.56 10.82
CA THR A 57 17.61 37.06 11.98
C THR A 57 16.92 36.61 13.27
N GLY A 58 17.69 36.15 14.26
CA GLY A 58 17.16 35.77 15.58
C GLY A 58 16.81 34.29 15.80
N ILE A 59 17.07 33.41 14.82
CA ILE A 59 17.02 31.96 15.03
C ILE A 59 18.33 31.54 15.70
N THR A 60 18.28 31.30 17.00
CA THR A 60 19.39 30.68 17.73
C THR A 60 19.48 29.19 17.35
N PRO A 61 20.68 28.57 17.41
CA PRO A 61 20.83 27.14 17.14
C PRO A 61 19.89 26.26 17.97
N GLU A 62 19.70 26.61 19.24
CA GLU A 62 18.79 25.90 20.14
C GLU A 62 17.32 25.95 19.66
N LYS A 63 16.85 27.10 19.18
CA LYS A 63 15.49 27.21 18.61
C LYS A 63 15.34 26.39 17.34
N LEU A 64 16.41 26.30 16.53
CA LEU A 64 16.42 25.47 15.33
C LEU A 64 16.31 23.99 15.70
N ASP A 65 17.00 23.54 16.76
CA ASP A 65 16.96 22.16 17.22
C ASP A 65 15.56 21.77 17.72
N TRP A 66 14.91 22.62 18.52
CA TRP A 66 13.51 22.42 18.92
C TRP A 66 12.54 22.42 17.74
N LEU A 67 12.76 23.30 16.75
CA LEU A 67 11.94 23.35 15.53
C LEU A 67 12.09 22.08 14.69
N LEU A 68 13.32 21.56 14.55
CA LEU A 68 13.60 20.30 13.88
C LEU A 68 12.93 19.13 14.59
N LEU A 69 13.03 19.06 15.91
CA LEU A 69 12.38 18.03 16.73
C LEU A 69 10.85 18.09 16.59
N GLY A 70 10.27 19.29 16.65
CA GLY A 70 8.85 19.52 16.41
C GLY A 70 8.41 19.08 15.00
N GLY A 71 9.23 19.36 13.99
CA GLY A 71 9.02 18.90 12.61
C GLY A 71 9.03 17.38 12.49
N ILE A 72 9.99 16.69 13.12
CA ILE A 72 10.03 15.23 13.17
C ILE A 72 8.76 14.68 13.80
N LEU A 73 8.36 15.18 14.97
CA LEU A 73 7.15 14.73 15.67
C LEU A 73 5.88 14.95 14.83
N TYR A 74 5.77 16.12 14.18
CA TYR A 74 4.65 16.44 13.30
C TYR A 74 4.55 15.45 12.13
N PHE A 75 5.64 15.26 11.37
CA PHE A 75 5.62 14.35 10.23
C PHE A 75 5.49 12.88 10.65
N PHE A 76 5.96 12.53 11.85
CA PHE A 76 5.79 11.20 12.43
C PHE A 76 4.31 10.88 12.68
N ILE A 77 3.57 11.79 13.34
CA ILE A 77 2.13 11.63 13.58
C ILE A 77 1.37 11.59 12.25
N MET A 78 1.69 12.50 11.32
CA MET A 78 1.06 12.53 10.00
C MET A 78 1.28 11.23 9.22
N LEU A 79 2.48 10.64 9.30
CA LEU A 79 2.77 9.36 8.66
C LEU A 79 1.94 8.22 9.28
N ILE A 80 1.77 8.21 10.61
CA ILE A 80 0.93 7.22 11.29
C ILE A 80 -0.52 7.33 10.85
N VAL A 81 -1.10 8.54 10.89
CA VAL A 81 -2.50 8.77 10.55
C VAL A 81 -2.78 8.34 9.11
N HIS A 82 -2.01 8.87 8.15
CA HIS A 82 -2.26 8.55 6.74
C HIS A 82 -1.81 7.15 6.34
N GLY A 83 -0.81 6.58 7.01
CA GLY A 83 -0.43 5.18 6.79
C GLY A 83 -1.49 4.21 7.32
N PHE A 84 -2.16 4.54 8.44
CA PHE A 84 -3.28 3.77 8.94
C PHE A 84 -4.47 3.79 7.97
N GLU A 85 -4.79 4.94 7.36
CA GLU A 85 -5.81 5.03 6.29
C GLU A 85 -5.46 4.13 5.09
N SER A 86 -4.20 4.12 4.64
CA SER A 86 -3.74 3.20 3.58
C SER A 86 -3.89 1.73 3.99
N PHE A 87 -3.58 1.40 5.25
CA PHE A 87 -3.75 0.05 5.76
C PHE A 87 -5.22 -0.38 5.84
N GLN A 88 -6.12 0.49 6.28
CA GLN A 88 -7.56 0.22 6.30
C GLN A 88 -8.10 -0.02 4.90
N LYS A 89 -7.71 0.80 3.91
CA LYS A 89 -8.08 0.60 2.51
C LYS A 89 -7.60 -0.75 1.97
N TRP A 90 -6.38 -1.15 2.32
CA TRP A 90 -5.89 -2.48 1.98
C TRP A 90 -6.71 -3.60 2.64
N LYS A 91 -7.00 -3.46 3.94
CA LYS A 91 -7.81 -4.45 4.68
C LYS A 91 -9.18 -4.63 4.02
N LEU A 92 -9.87 -3.54 3.68
CA LEU A 92 -11.17 -3.57 2.99
C LEU A 92 -11.09 -4.28 1.63
N ARG A 93 -10.00 -4.09 0.88
CA ARG A 93 -9.78 -4.78 -0.40
C ARG A 93 -9.53 -6.29 -0.22
N LEU A 94 -8.96 -6.72 0.91
CA LEU A 94 -8.74 -8.14 1.21
C LEU A 94 -10.00 -8.84 1.71
N THR A 95 -10.74 -8.22 2.63
CA THR A 95 -11.91 -8.84 3.25
C THR A 95 -13.18 -8.68 2.41
N GLY A 96 -13.12 -7.85 1.36
CA GLY A 96 -14.31 -7.33 0.69
C GLY A 96 -15.02 -6.28 1.57
N PRO A 97 -15.93 -5.48 1.00
CA PRO A 97 -16.77 -4.59 1.78
C PRO A 97 -17.63 -5.41 2.74
N THR A 98 -17.79 -4.89 3.95
CA THR A 98 -18.72 -5.46 4.93
C THR A 98 -20.15 -5.34 4.38
N GLN A 99 -21.08 -6.24 4.73
CA GLN A 99 -22.45 -6.23 4.19
C GLN A 99 -23.14 -4.84 4.27
N GLN A 100 -22.86 -4.07 5.33
CA GLN A 100 -23.34 -2.69 5.50
C GLN A 100 -22.73 -1.69 4.51
N GLU A 101 -21.43 -1.76 4.23
CA GLU A 101 -20.75 -0.90 3.24
C GLU A 101 -21.16 -1.28 1.81
N PHE A 102 -21.46 -2.56 1.56
CA PHE A 102 -22.04 -3.01 0.30
C PHE A 102 -23.45 -2.42 0.10
N ILE A 103 -24.29 -2.39 1.14
CA ILE A 103 -25.63 -1.79 1.11
C ILE A 103 -25.57 -0.26 0.94
N GLU A 104 -24.62 0.43 1.57
CA GLU A 104 -24.38 1.86 1.33
C GLU A 104 -23.88 2.13 -0.09
N SER A 105 -22.97 1.30 -0.61
CA SER A 105 -22.51 1.40 -2.01
C SER A 105 -23.62 1.08 -3.02
N LEU A 106 -24.56 0.19 -2.66
CA LEU A 106 -25.77 -0.16 -3.42
C LEU A 106 -26.75 1.01 -3.52
N GLY A 107 -26.77 1.93 -2.54
CA GLY A 107 -27.47 3.20 -2.66
C GLY A 107 -26.98 4.06 -3.83
N ASP A 108 -25.72 3.84 -4.24
CA ASP A 108 -25.05 4.50 -5.36
C ASP A 108 -24.99 3.62 -6.64
N ILE A 109 -25.59 2.41 -6.67
CA ILE A 109 -25.46 1.41 -7.75
C ILE A 109 -26.18 1.77 -9.08
N LEU A 110 -26.81 2.94 -9.19
CA LEU A 110 -27.10 3.51 -10.51
C LEU A 110 -25.90 4.22 -11.15
N ALA A 111 -24.81 4.38 -10.40
CA ALA A 111 -23.50 4.79 -10.87
C ALA A 111 -22.47 3.77 -10.37
N ILE A 112 -22.38 2.59 -10.99
CA ILE A 112 -21.17 1.77 -10.90
C ILE A 112 -20.19 2.37 -11.93
N PRO A 113 -19.31 3.34 -11.58
CA PRO A 113 -18.16 3.58 -12.42
C PRO A 113 -17.32 2.29 -12.40
N ASN A 114 -16.45 2.14 -13.39
CA ASN A 114 -15.37 1.15 -13.41
C ASN A 114 -14.40 1.36 -12.23
N ASP A 115 -14.88 1.27 -10.99
CA ASP A 115 -14.11 1.59 -9.81
C ASP A 115 -13.15 0.42 -9.53
N PRO A 116 -11.84 0.68 -9.39
CA PRO A 116 -10.84 -0.34 -9.04
C PRO A 116 -11.05 -0.96 -7.65
N GLN A 117 -12.10 -0.58 -6.91
CA GLN A 117 -12.40 -1.05 -5.56
C GLN A 117 -12.89 -2.51 -5.52
N TYR A 118 -13.51 -3.01 -6.59
CA TYR A 118 -13.83 -4.43 -6.69
C TYR A 118 -12.56 -5.21 -7.03
N GLY A 119 -12.05 -5.93 -6.03
CA GLY A 119 -10.76 -6.61 -6.07
C GLY A 119 -10.54 -7.40 -7.36
N VAL A 120 -9.35 -7.29 -7.89
CA VAL A 120 -8.80 -8.09 -9.00
C VAL A 120 -9.20 -9.56 -8.94
N ALA A 121 -9.19 -10.18 -7.74
CA ALA A 121 -9.60 -11.56 -7.54
C ALA A 121 -11.08 -11.79 -7.91
N TYR A 122 -11.96 -10.85 -7.58
CA TYR A 122 -13.37 -10.90 -7.97
C TYR A 122 -13.55 -10.75 -9.48
N LYS A 123 -12.79 -9.88 -10.15
CA LYS A 123 -12.83 -9.71 -11.61
C LYS A 123 -12.33 -10.96 -12.34
N ILE A 124 -11.27 -11.60 -11.85
CA ILE A 124 -10.76 -12.88 -12.39
C ILE A 124 -11.78 -14.00 -12.17
N PHE A 125 -12.29 -14.13 -10.94
CA PHE A 125 -13.27 -15.15 -10.58
C PHE A 125 -14.56 -15.00 -11.41
N ARG A 126 -15.04 -13.77 -11.59
CA ARG A 126 -16.23 -13.50 -12.40
C ARG A 126 -16.01 -13.75 -13.88
N ARG A 127 -14.83 -13.45 -14.44
CA ARG A 127 -14.50 -13.83 -15.83
C ARG A 127 -14.47 -15.34 -16.00
N LEU A 128 -13.86 -16.07 -15.08
CA LEU A 128 -13.83 -17.54 -15.14
C LEU A 128 -15.22 -18.16 -15.01
N ILE A 129 -16.10 -17.61 -14.17
CA ILE A 129 -17.49 -18.03 -14.10
C ILE A 129 -18.21 -17.75 -15.41
N ASN A 130 -18.07 -16.55 -15.98
CA ASN A 130 -18.70 -16.21 -17.25
C ASN A 130 -18.23 -17.10 -18.41
N ASP A 131 -16.92 -17.39 -18.49
CA ASP A 131 -16.35 -18.30 -19.50
C ASP A 131 -16.89 -19.73 -19.35
N LEU A 132 -17.12 -20.18 -18.11
CA LEU A 132 -17.74 -21.47 -17.82
C LEU A 132 -19.23 -21.48 -18.19
N GLU A 133 -19.96 -20.41 -17.85
CA GLU A 133 -21.37 -20.24 -18.20
C GLU A 133 -21.56 -20.25 -19.72
N GLU A 134 -20.72 -19.54 -20.48
CA GLU A 134 -20.75 -19.49 -21.95
C GLU A 134 -20.48 -20.87 -22.59
N GLN A 135 -19.61 -21.67 -21.99
CA GLN A 135 -19.36 -23.06 -22.43
C GLN A 135 -20.53 -24.00 -22.10
N THR A 136 -21.27 -23.75 -21.01
CA THR A 136 -22.46 -24.54 -20.63
C THR A 136 -23.76 -24.07 -21.28
N ALA A 137 -23.82 -22.84 -21.81
CA ALA A 137 -25.01 -22.23 -22.38
C ALA A 137 -25.32 -22.68 -23.83
N GLN A 138 -24.47 -23.49 -24.47
CA GLN A 138 -24.82 -24.08 -25.76
C GLN A 138 -25.93 -25.14 -25.57
N PRO A 139 -27.11 -24.97 -26.18
CA PRO A 139 -28.22 -25.89 -26.01
C PRO A 139 -27.90 -27.19 -26.76
N VAL A 140 -27.72 -28.29 -26.03
CA VAL A 140 -27.59 -29.62 -26.62
C VAL A 140 -28.88 -30.38 -26.33
N GLU A 141 -29.82 -30.34 -27.30
CA GLU A 141 -30.94 -31.28 -27.33
C GLU A 141 -30.40 -32.70 -27.51
N GLY A 142 -30.69 -33.58 -26.55
CA GLY A 142 -30.38 -35.02 -26.64
C GLY A 142 -29.36 -35.50 -25.60
N ALA A 143 -29.64 -36.68 -25.03
CA ALA A 143 -28.89 -37.33 -23.96
C ALA A 143 -27.35 -37.21 -24.11
N TYR A 144 -26.69 -36.72 -23.06
CA TYR A 144 -25.24 -36.50 -23.04
C TYR A 144 -24.47 -37.78 -23.41
N PRO A 145 -23.69 -37.80 -24.50
CA PRO A 145 -22.77 -38.91 -24.74
C PRO A 145 -21.70 -38.92 -23.63
N PRO A 146 -21.37 -40.09 -23.04
CA PRO A 146 -20.48 -40.20 -21.88
C PRO A 146 -19.06 -39.66 -22.13
N THR A 147 -18.67 -39.51 -23.40
CA THR A 147 -17.41 -38.90 -23.84
C THR A 147 -17.36 -37.39 -23.57
N LYS A 148 -18.46 -36.65 -23.80
CA LYS A 148 -18.51 -35.20 -23.51
C LYS A 148 -18.46 -34.92 -22.01
N LEU A 149 -19.05 -35.79 -21.19
CA LEU A 149 -19.03 -35.65 -19.73
C LEU A 149 -17.61 -35.86 -19.15
N LYS A 150 -16.87 -36.84 -19.68
CA LYS A 150 -15.46 -37.06 -19.31
C LYS A 150 -14.57 -35.89 -19.70
N THR A 151 -14.75 -35.31 -20.89
CA THR A 151 -13.97 -34.12 -21.29
C THR A 151 -14.28 -32.92 -20.41
N LEU A 152 -15.54 -32.74 -20.00
CA LEU A 152 -15.97 -31.64 -19.14
C LEU A 152 -15.37 -31.76 -17.73
N HIS A 153 -15.34 -32.97 -17.15
CA HIS A 153 -14.66 -33.23 -15.88
C HIS A 153 -13.14 -33.03 -15.95
N GLN A 154 -12.48 -33.45 -17.03
CA GLN A 154 -11.04 -33.21 -17.22
C GLN A 154 -10.73 -31.72 -17.36
N THR A 155 -11.58 -30.98 -18.07
CA THR A 155 -11.48 -29.53 -18.21
C THR A 155 -11.65 -28.85 -16.85
N PHE A 156 -12.68 -29.21 -16.06
CA PHE A 156 -12.86 -28.70 -14.70
C PHE A 156 -11.69 -28.99 -13.78
N ALA A 157 -11.16 -30.22 -13.77
CA ALA A 157 -9.98 -30.58 -12.98
C ALA A 157 -8.77 -29.73 -13.37
N THR A 158 -8.55 -29.54 -14.68
CA THR A 158 -7.44 -28.71 -15.19
C THR A 158 -7.60 -27.23 -14.81
N TYR A 159 -8.83 -26.70 -14.80
CA TYR A 159 -9.09 -25.33 -14.38
C TYR A 159 -8.95 -25.16 -12.86
N SER A 160 -9.36 -26.15 -12.07
CA SER A 160 -9.17 -26.17 -10.61
C SER A 160 -7.69 -26.10 -10.23
N ASP A 161 -6.86 -26.93 -10.86
CA ASP A 161 -5.41 -26.94 -10.61
C ASP A 161 -4.75 -25.61 -11.00
N LYS A 162 -5.19 -25.01 -12.12
CA LYS A 162 -4.72 -23.69 -12.56
C LYS A 162 -5.13 -22.57 -11.60
N LEU A 163 -6.36 -22.64 -11.08
CA LEU A 163 -6.89 -21.70 -10.10
C LEU A 163 -6.10 -21.76 -8.80
N GLU A 164 -5.84 -22.95 -8.27
CA GLU A 164 -5.06 -23.13 -7.04
C GLU A 164 -3.63 -22.58 -7.20
N LEU A 165 -3.00 -22.85 -8.34
CA LEU A 165 -1.66 -22.35 -8.62
C LEU A 165 -1.63 -20.82 -8.79
N LEU A 166 -2.67 -20.24 -9.38
CA LEU A 166 -2.83 -18.79 -9.49
C LEU A 166 -3.02 -18.18 -8.11
N GLU A 167 -3.93 -18.72 -7.30
CA GLU A 167 -4.19 -18.28 -5.92
C GLU A 167 -2.91 -18.30 -5.08
N LYS A 168 -2.17 -19.41 -5.10
CA LYS A 168 -0.90 -19.54 -4.36
C LYS A 168 0.15 -18.52 -4.80
N LYS A 169 0.27 -18.27 -6.11
CA LYS A 169 1.20 -17.26 -6.64
C LYS A 169 0.75 -15.84 -6.29
N PHE A 170 -0.54 -15.57 -6.39
CA PHE A 170 -1.15 -14.30 -6.03
C PHE A 170 -0.87 -13.98 -4.56
N TRP A 171 -1.20 -14.87 -3.63
CA TRP A 171 -0.95 -14.64 -2.20
C TRP A 171 0.53 -14.47 -1.85
N ARG A 172 1.43 -15.23 -2.47
CA ARG A 172 2.88 -15.03 -2.28
C ARG A 172 3.34 -13.66 -2.76
N HIS A 173 2.85 -13.22 -3.92
CA HIS A 173 3.18 -11.91 -4.47
C HIS A 173 2.64 -10.80 -3.56
N GLN A 174 1.38 -10.90 -3.14
CA GLN A 174 0.74 -9.95 -2.23
C GLN A 174 1.45 -9.88 -0.88
N LEU A 175 1.80 -11.02 -0.29
CA LEU A 175 2.55 -11.05 0.97
C LEU A 175 3.90 -10.33 0.84
N THR A 176 4.60 -10.54 -0.27
CA THR A 176 5.89 -9.88 -0.53
C THR A 176 5.72 -8.36 -0.64
N LEU A 177 4.67 -7.89 -1.33
CA LEU A 177 4.36 -6.47 -1.46
C LEU A 177 3.98 -5.85 -0.11
N VAL A 178 3.14 -6.52 0.67
CA VAL A 178 2.72 -6.07 2.00
C VAL A 178 3.90 -6.00 2.95
N LEU A 179 4.79 -7.00 2.92
CA LEU A 179 5.98 -7.02 3.76
C LEU A 179 6.96 -5.91 3.37
N ARG A 180 7.17 -5.70 2.06
CA ARG A 180 7.98 -4.58 1.56
C ARG A 180 7.39 -3.24 2.00
N PHE A 181 6.08 -3.06 1.84
CA PHE A 181 5.37 -1.87 2.26
C PHE A 181 5.50 -1.63 3.77
N ALA A 182 5.19 -2.65 4.58
CA ALA A 182 5.24 -2.55 6.03
C ALA A 182 6.64 -2.20 6.51
N ILE A 183 7.67 -2.92 6.02
CA ILE A 183 9.04 -2.74 6.49
C ILE A 183 9.66 -1.47 5.91
N LEU A 184 9.71 -1.32 4.59
CA LEU A 184 10.48 -0.24 3.96
C LEU A 184 9.72 1.08 3.91
N ASP A 185 8.41 1.02 3.69
CA ASP A 185 7.64 2.22 3.40
C ASP A 185 6.96 2.81 4.63
N TYR A 186 6.64 2.00 5.64
CA TYR A 186 5.94 2.43 6.86
C TYR A 186 6.80 2.36 8.13
N PHE A 187 7.14 1.16 8.62
CA PHE A 187 7.85 0.98 9.88
C PHE A 187 9.30 1.46 9.83
N GLY A 188 10.01 1.28 8.72
CA GLY A 188 11.39 1.71 8.55
C GLY A 188 11.59 3.21 8.84
N PRO A 189 10.88 4.11 8.13
CA PRO A 189 10.93 5.54 8.41
C PRO A 189 10.53 5.91 9.84
N LEU A 190 9.53 5.25 10.42
CA LEU A 190 9.09 5.51 11.80
C LEU A 190 10.18 5.12 12.81
N LEU A 191 10.77 3.93 12.69
CA LEU A 191 11.84 3.47 13.57
C LEU A 191 13.08 4.35 13.44
N PHE A 192 13.42 4.75 12.21
CA PHE A 192 14.53 5.66 11.96
C PHE A 192 14.29 7.03 12.59
N ALA A 193 13.09 7.59 12.45
CA ALA A 193 12.72 8.86 13.06
C ALA A 193 12.72 8.79 14.61
N LEU A 194 12.24 7.68 15.19
CA LEU A 194 12.28 7.47 16.64
C LEU A 194 13.71 7.39 17.16
N ALA A 195 14.58 6.62 16.49
CA ALA A 195 15.97 6.46 16.89
C ALA A 195 16.73 7.81 16.82
N THR A 196 16.58 8.51 15.70
CA THR A 196 17.25 9.80 15.46
C THR A 196 16.69 10.91 16.34
N GLY A 197 15.38 11.05 16.42
CA GLY A 197 14.70 12.03 17.27
C GLY A 197 14.95 11.81 18.76
N GLY A 198 14.93 10.56 19.22
CA GLY A 198 15.23 10.21 20.62
C GLY A 198 16.67 10.52 20.99
N TYR A 199 17.64 10.16 20.14
CA TYR A 199 19.04 10.51 20.37
C TYR A 199 19.25 12.03 20.36
N PHE A 200 18.60 12.73 19.43
CA PHE A 200 18.70 14.19 19.32
C PHE A 200 18.11 14.90 20.53
N LEU A 201 16.98 14.43 21.05
CA LEU A 201 16.38 14.95 22.28
C LEU A 201 17.35 14.83 23.47
N VAL A 202 18.03 13.68 23.62
CA VAL A 202 19.04 13.50 24.68
C VAL A 202 20.20 14.48 24.53
N GLN A 203 20.65 14.76 23.30
CA GLN A 203 21.70 15.74 23.03
C GLN A 203 21.26 17.16 23.42
N ILE A 204 20.04 17.57 23.05
CA ILE A 204 19.48 18.87 23.44
C ILE A 204 19.47 19.01 24.96
N ILE A 205 18.91 18.03 25.67
CA ILE A 205 18.84 18.05 27.15
C ILE A 205 20.23 18.15 27.78
N ARG A 206 21.22 17.43 27.26
CA ARG A 206 22.61 17.51 27.75
C ARG A 206 23.26 18.85 27.49
N SER A 207 22.93 19.53 26.39
CA SER A 207 23.47 20.85 26.08
C SER A 207 22.85 21.99 26.89
N SER A 208 21.64 21.78 27.42
CA SER A 208 20.91 22.75 28.25
C SER A 208 21.21 22.64 29.75
N SER A 209 21.89 21.57 30.20
CA SER A 209 22.28 21.34 31.60
C SER A 209 23.70 21.81 31.88
#